data_AF-A0A9Y2MPF9-F1
#
_entry.id   AF-A0A9Y2MPF9-F1
#
_cell.length_a   1.000
_cell.length_b   1.000
_cell.length_c   1.000
_cell.angle_alpha   90.00
_cell.angle_beta   90.00
_cell.angle_gamma   90.00
#
_symmetry.space_group_name_H-M   'P 1'
#
loop_
_entity.id
_entity.type
_entity.pdbx_description
1 polymer ?
#
loop_
_entity_poly.entity_id
_entity_poly.type
_entity_poly.pdbx_seq_one_letter_code
_entity_poly.pdbx_strand_id
1 'polypeptide(L)'
;MTAREPEQLAALGRRVQQMASDPELTGELLAVGVAMAAIIDAGVYERLTLENIQNLAFGASSARPWHVGQLRTLLWRDARRYKPPAPIGKCGAPTPRKPRCGHKANRFALVTDWATGERHRIEACSKHGEWFDRTHQENRAAKPEIGGPRPYANTGGKLARHFPEIDWPHLWRTFDSSWKAMPEREPAAPTTPRLRVLATEPRKRATPRKTSGGTAPRRDNRGLFAVPTLEER
;
A
#
# COMPACT_ATOMS: atom_id res chain seq x y z
N MET A 1 -37.60 10.63 -9.01
CA MET A 1 -36.80 9.59 -8.33
C MET A 1 -37.78 8.58 -7.77
N THR A 2 -37.84 7.37 -8.33
CA THR A 2 -38.60 6.26 -7.74
C THR A 2 -38.01 5.91 -6.37
N ALA A 3 -38.86 5.53 -5.42
CA ALA A 3 -38.37 5.01 -4.15
C ALA A 3 -37.52 3.78 -4.44
N ARG A 4 -36.26 3.78 -3.98
CA ARG A 4 -35.37 2.64 -4.14
C ARG A 4 -35.84 1.49 -3.27
N GLU A 5 -35.68 0.28 -3.77
CA GLU A 5 -36.05 -0.90 -3.00
C GLU A 5 -35.11 -1.05 -1.79
N PRO A 6 -35.63 -1.38 -0.60
CA PRO A 6 -34.81 -1.57 0.60
C PRO A 6 -33.64 -2.56 0.39
N GLU A 7 -33.82 -3.55 -0.49
CA GLU A 7 -32.81 -4.55 -0.82
C GLU A 7 -31.58 -3.95 -1.53
N GLN A 8 -31.79 -3.02 -2.47
CA GLN A 8 -30.73 -2.31 -3.19
C GLN A 8 -29.87 -1.48 -2.23
N LEU A 9 -30.52 -0.79 -1.29
CA LEU A 9 -29.83 -0.01 -0.26
C LEU A 9 -29.02 -0.92 0.69
N ALA A 10 -29.57 -2.08 1.04
CA ALA A 10 -28.86 -3.06 1.86
C ALA A 10 -27.64 -3.66 1.13
N ALA A 11 -27.75 -3.95 -0.17
CA ALA A 11 -26.63 -4.42 -0.99
C ALA A 11 -25.51 -3.38 -1.07
N LEU A 12 -25.85 -2.12 -1.38
CA LEU A 12 -24.92 -1.00 -1.38
C LEU A 12 -24.21 -0.87 -0.02
N GLY A 13 -24.97 -0.88 1.07
CA GLY A 13 -24.43 -0.75 2.43
C GLY A 13 -23.39 -1.82 2.76
N ARG A 14 -23.68 -3.10 2.42
CA ARG A 14 -22.74 -4.21 2.63
C ARG A 14 -21.45 -4.02 1.83
N ARG A 15 -21.55 -3.69 0.53
CA ARG A 15 -20.37 -3.53 -0.33
C ARG A 15 -19.52 -2.34 0.10
N VAL A 16 -20.14 -1.21 0.44
CA VAL A 16 -19.43 -0.03 0.97
C VAL A 16 -18.72 -0.35 2.28
N GLN A 17 -19.35 -1.10 3.18
CA GLN A 17 -18.71 -1.53 4.43
C GLN A 17 -17.51 -2.45 4.18
N GLN A 18 -17.61 -3.39 3.22
CA GLN A 18 -16.50 -4.26 2.81
C GLN A 18 -15.32 -3.45 2.25
N MET A 19 -15.59 -2.49 1.36
CA MET A 19 -14.56 -1.59 0.82
C MET A 19 -13.93 -0.71 1.91
N ALA A 20 -14.74 -0.16 2.83
CA ALA A 20 -14.24 0.65 3.94
C ALA A 20 -13.39 -0.17 4.94
N SER A 21 -13.61 -1.49 5.00
CA SER A 21 -12.81 -2.41 5.80
C SER A 21 -11.54 -2.89 5.10
N ASP A 22 -11.36 -2.60 3.80
CA ASP A 22 -10.17 -2.95 3.04
C ASP A 22 -9.08 -1.88 3.24
N PRO A 23 -7.99 -2.17 4.00
CA PRO A 23 -6.97 -1.17 4.32
C PRO A 23 -6.19 -0.70 3.08
N GLU A 24 -6.27 -1.43 1.96
CA GLU A 24 -5.60 -1.04 0.73
C GLU A 24 -6.43 -0.03 -0.09
N LEU A 25 -7.73 0.07 0.18
CA LEU A 25 -8.69 0.84 -0.59
C LEU A 25 -9.01 2.16 0.14
N THR A 26 -8.18 3.18 -0.09
CA THR A 26 -8.22 4.46 0.65
C THR A 26 -8.28 5.68 -0.26
N GLY A 27 -8.62 6.84 0.32
CA GLY A 27 -8.61 8.14 -0.35
C GLY A 27 -9.50 8.18 -1.60
N GLU A 28 -8.97 8.70 -2.71
CA GLU A 28 -9.69 8.83 -3.97
C GLU A 28 -10.13 7.47 -4.55
N LEU A 29 -9.37 6.40 -4.29
CA LEU A 29 -9.72 5.05 -4.77
C LEU A 29 -10.98 4.53 -4.07
N LEU A 30 -11.15 4.86 -2.78
CA LEU A 30 -12.38 4.57 -2.04
C LEU A 30 -13.57 5.36 -2.55
N ALA A 31 -13.39 6.66 -2.81
CA ALA A 31 -14.46 7.49 -3.38
C ALA A 31 -14.94 6.92 -4.74
N VAL A 32 -14.02 6.48 -5.60
CA VAL A 32 -14.33 5.82 -6.87
C VAL A 32 -15.06 4.49 -6.64
N GLY A 33 -14.59 3.65 -5.72
CA GLY A 33 -15.27 2.41 -5.39
C GLY A 33 -16.70 2.63 -4.90
N VAL A 34 -16.92 3.59 -3.98
CA VAL A 34 -18.26 3.94 -3.49
C VAL A 34 -19.16 4.44 -4.61
N ALA A 35 -18.64 5.27 -5.53
CA ALA A 35 -19.38 5.72 -6.70
C ALA A 35 -19.80 4.57 -7.61
N MET A 36 -18.89 3.61 -7.86
CA MET A 36 -19.19 2.41 -8.64
C MET A 36 -20.29 1.55 -7.97
N ALA A 37 -20.18 1.32 -6.65
CA ALA A 37 -21.19 0.60 -5.88
C ALA A 37 -22.55 1.30 -5.94
N ALA A 38 -22.60 2.63 -5.84
CA ALA A 38 -23.84 3.39 -5.91
C ALA A 38 -24.52 3.25 -7.29
N ILE A 39 -23.73 3.19 -8.38
CA ILE A 39 -24.26 2.95 -9.73
C ILE A 39 -24.79 1.52 -9.86
N ILE A 40 -24.00 0.53 -9.44
CA ILE A 40 -24.30 -0.90 -9.64
C ILE A 40 -25.42 -1.38 -8.71
N ASP A 41 -25.31 -1.11 -7.41
CA ASP A 41 -26.19 -1.71 -6.39
C ASP A 41 -27.45 -0.87 -6.15
N ALA A 42 -27.35 0.46 -6.26
CA ALA A 42 -28.46 1.37 -5.99
C ALA A 42 -29.06 2.01 -7.26
N GLY A 43 -28.57 1.64 -8.44
CA GLY A 43 -29.11 2.10 -9.72
C GLY A 43 -29.14 3.62 -9.85
N VAL A 44 -28.15 4.33 -9.29
CA VAL A 44 -28.10 5.81 -9.36
C VAL A 44 -28.05 6.29 -10.81
N TYR A 45 -27.44 5.49 -11.69
CA TYR A 45 -27.40 5.69 -13.13
C TYR A 45 -27.77 4.39 -13.84
N GLU A 46 -28.31 4.52 -15.05
CA GLU A 46 -28.62 3.37 -15.92
C GLU A 46 -27.37 2.61 -16.40
N ARG A 47 -26.22 3.31 -16.47
CA ARG A 47 -24.98 2.76 -17.01
C ARG A 47 -23.78 3.16 -16.17
N LEU A 48 -22.86 2.20 -16.01
CA LEU A 48 -21.55 2.41 -15.43
C LEU A 48 -20.60 3.01 -16.49
N THR A 49 -20.50 4.34 -16.52
CA THR A 49 -19.56 5.07 -17.39
C THR A 49 -18.51 5.79 -16.56
N LEU A 50 -17.33 6.09 -17.14
CA LEU A 50 -16.30 6.87 -16.45
C LEU A 50 -16.80 8.25 -16.04
N GLU A 51 -17.66 8.87 -16.85
CA GLU A 51 -18.29 10.15 -16.55
C GLU A 51 -19.20 10.06 -15.32
N ASN A 52 -20.06 9.05 -15.22
CA ASN A 52 -20.96 8.87 -14.08
C ASN A 52 -20.18 8.57 -12.79
N ILE A 53 -19.15 7.72 -12.88
CA ILE A 53 -18.26 7.41 -11.75
C ILE A 53 -17.59 8.70 -11.26
N GLN A 54 -17.05 9.50 -12.18
CA GLN A 54 -16.40 10.76 -11.85
C GLN A 54 -17.36 11.77 -11.21
N ASN A 55 -18.55 11.95 -11.81
CA ASN A 55 -19.54 12.89 -11.31
C ASN A 55 -19.97 12.56 -9.86
N LEU A 56 -20.05 11.27 -9.52
CA LEU A 56 -20.35 10.84 -8.15
C LEU A 56 -19.14 10.92 -7.21
N ALA A 57 -17.96 10.50 -7.66
CA ALA A 57 -16.77 10.44 -6.80
C ALA A 57 -16.18 11.83 -6.50
N PHE A 58 -16.25 12.75 -7.47
CA PHE A 58 -15.55 14.03 -7.43
C PHE A 58 -16.46 15.25 -7.65
N GLY A 59 -17.76 15.04 -7.89
CA GLY A 59 -18.72 16.09 -8.22
C GLY A 59 -18.82 16.34 -9.73
N ALA A 60 -19.86 17.08 -10.12
CA ALA A 60 -20.18 17.35 -11.53
C ALA A 60 -18.98 17.98 -12.26
N SER A 61 -18.58 17.36 -13.37
CA SER A 61 -17.40 17.73 -14.16
C SER A 61 -17.46 19.11 -14.83
N SER A 62 -18.59 19.82 -14.76
CA SER A 62 -18.83 21.08 -15.49
C SER A 62 -17.85 22.21 -15.15
N ALA A 63 -17.09 22.10 -14.07
CA ALA A 63 -16.08 23.10 -13.70
C ALA A 63 -14.64 22.76 -14.15
N ARG A 64 -14.30 21.49 -14.44
CA ARG A 64 -12.89 21.07 -14.59
C ARG A 64 -12.71 19.83 -15.48
N PRO A 65 -12.36 19.99 -16.77
CA PRO A 65 -12.12 18.88 -17.72
C PRO A 65 -11.03 17.88 -17.28
N TRP A 66 -10.13 18.30 -16.38
CA TRP A 66 -8.96 17.53 -15.94
C TRP A 66 -9.30 16.28 -15.09
N HIS A 67 -10.51 16.18 -14.55
CA HIS A 67 -10.89 15.09 -13.65
C HIS A 67 -11.09 13.74 -14.35
N VAL A 68 -11.40 13.71 -15.65
CA VAL A 68 -11.44 12.44 -16.42
C VAL A 68 -10.04 11.84 -16.53
N GLY A 69 -9.04 12.70 -16.75
CA GLY A 69 -7.63 12.31 -16.72
C GLY A 69 -7.21 11.78 -15.34
N GLN A 70 -7.73 12.36 -14.25
CA GLN A 70 -7.47 11.91 -12.89
C GLN A 70 -8.07 10.53 -12.61
N LEU A 71 -9.35 10.32 -12.94
CA LEU A 71 -10.00 9.00 -12.79
C LEU A 71 -9.29 7.94 -13.63
N ARG A 72 -8.98 8.24 -14.90
CA ARG A 72 -8.23 7.34 -15.78
C ARG A 72 -6.85 7.00 -15.19
N THR A 73 -6.13 7.99 -14.67
CA THR A 73 -4.84 7.80 -14.01
C THR A 73 -4.97 6.92 -12.77
N LEU A 74 -6.02 7.11 -11.98
CA LEU A 74 -6.28 6.36 -10.76
C LEU A 74 -6.63 4.89 -11.06
N LEU A 75 -7.51 4.65 -12.04
CA LEU A 75 -7.84 3.29 -12.49
C LEU A 75 -6.65 2.59 -13.16
N TRP A 76 -5.82 3.31 -13.93
CA TRP A 76 -4.56 2.79 -14.45
C TRP A 76 -3.57 2.47 -13.32
N ARG A 77 -3.49 3.30 -12.28
CA ARG A 77 -2.66 3.03 -11.09
C ARG A 77 -3.17 1.83 -10.30
N ASP A 78 -4.47 1.57 -10.29
CA ASP A 78 -5.05 0.35 -9.73
C ASP A 78 -4.98 -0.84 -10.69
N ALA A 79 -4.47 -0.72 -11.92
CA ALA A 79 -4.33 -1.88 -12.80
C ALA A 79 -3.42 -2.94 -12.18
N ARG A 80 -3.86 -4.20 -12.23
CA ARG A 80 -3.16 -5.33 -11.63
C ARG A 80 -1.81 -5.52 -12.32
N ARG A 81 -0.72 -5.44 -11.54
CA ARG A 81 0.66 -5.53 -12.07
C ARG A 81 1.65 -6.01 -11.02
N TYR A 82 2.81 -6.41 -11.50
CA TYR A 82 3.98 -6.57 -10.66
C TYR A 82 4.69 -5.23 -10.47
N LYS A 83 4.92 -4.85 -9.22
CA LYS A 83 5.76 -3.71 -8.83
C LYS A 83 6.96 -4.25 -8.05
N PRO A 84 8.19 -4.06 -8.57
CA PRO A 84 9.40 -4.39 -7.81
C PRO A 84 9.44 -3.63 -6.47
N PRO A 85 10.11 -4.17 -5.45
CA PRO A 85 10.25 -3.51 -4.17
C PRO A 85 10.92 -2.13 -4.33
N ALA A 86 10.46 -1.18 -3.52
CA ALA A 86 11.04 0.15 -3.46
C ALA A 86 12.52 0.09 -3.01
N PRO A 87 13.36 1.06 -3.42
CA PRO A 87 14.73 1.14 -2.92
C PRO A 87 14.73 1.34 -1.40
N ILE A 88 15.68 0.68 -0.72
CA ILE A 88 15.95 0.90 0.71
C ILE A 88 16.95 2.06 0.85
N GLY A 89 17.80 2.28 -0.16
CA GLY A 89 18.86 3.29 -0.15
C GLY A 89 20.07 2.89 0.70
N LYS A 90 20.17 1.61 1.07
CA LYS A 90 21.24 1.07 1.93
C LYS A 90 21.96 -0.08 1.26
N CYS A 91 23.27 -0.11 1.42
CA CYS A 91 24.14 -1.14 0.89
C CYS A 91 23.76 -2.51 1.49
N GLY A 92 23.38 -3.43 0.61
CA GLY A 92 22.99 -4.80 0.93
C GLY A 92 24.16 -5.79 0.94
N ALA A 93 25.38 -5.34 0.65
CA ALA A 93 26.55 -6.20 0.60
C ALA A 93 26.78 -6.92 1.94
N PRO A 94 27.06 -8.24 1.93
CA PRO A 94 27.37 -8.98 3.15
C PRO A 94 28.72 -8.51 3.72
N THR A 95 28.84 -8.54 5.06
CA THR A 95 30.11 -8.22 5.74
C THR A 95 30.42 -9.29 6.79
N PRO A 96 31.69 -9.49 7.18
CA PRO A 96 32.04 -10.55 8.15
C PRO A 96 31.34 -10.44 9.52
N ARG A 97 30.96 -9.22 9.93
CA ARG A 97 30.40 -8.95 11.28
C ARG A 97 28.90 -8.69 11.31
N LYS A 98 28.28 -8.43 10.15
CA LYS A 98 26.86 -8.06 10.04
C LYS A 98 26.28 -8.69 8.79
N PRO A 99 24.99 -9.09 8.82
CA PRO A 99 24.34 -9.68 7.66
C PRO A 99 24.37 -8.76 6.44
N ARG A 100 24.37 -7.43 6.64
CA ARG A 100 24.47 -6.42 5.58
C ARG A 100 25.28 -5.21 6.04
N CYS A 101 25.97 -4.56 5.09
CA CYS A 101 26.78 -3.36 5.28
C CYS A 101 25.98 -2.18 5.87
N GLY A 102 24.84 -1.82 5.27
CA GLY A 102 23.93 -0.79 5.77
C GLY A 102 24.33 0.67 5.51
N HIS A 103 25.51 0.95 4.96
CA HIS A 103 25.91 2.30 4.53
C HIS A 103 25.03 2.84 3.39
N LYS A 104 24.98 4.16 3.20
CA LYS A 104 24.23 4.78 2.08
C LYS A 104 24.66 4.19 0.75
N ALA A 105 23.71 3.68 -0.02
CA ALA A 105 23.98 3.17 -1.36
C ALA A 105 24.11 4.32 -2.36
N ASN A 106 25.01 4.15 -3.33
CA ASN A 106 25.19 5.04 -4.48
C ASN A 106 25.15 4.28 -5.81
N ARG A 107 25.05 2.94 -5.78
CA ARG A 107 24.80 2.07 -6.94
C ARG A 107 23.57 1.21 -6.67
N PHE A 108 22.79 0.94 -7.70
CA PHE A 108 21.63 0.04 -7.61
C PHE A 108 21.38 -0.68 -8.93
N ALA A 109 20.85 -1.90 -8.84
CA ALA A 109 20.35 -2.67 -9.97
C ALA A 109 19.15 -3.52 -9.53
N LEU A 110 18.30 -3.90 -10.49
CA LEU A 110 17.28 -4.93 -10.27
C LEU A 110 17.86 -6.26 -10.75
N VAL A 111 17.95 -7.22 -9.84
CA VAL A 111 18.26 -8.62 -10.15
C VAL A 111 16.96 -9.41 -10.17
N THR A 112 16.88 -10.42 -11.05
CA THR A 112 15.70 -11.27 -11.17
C THR A 112 15.98 -12.61 -10.50
N ASP A 113 15.12 -13.03 -9.59
CA ASP A 113 15.04 -14.43 -9.19
C ASP A 113 14.49 -15.23 -10.37
N TRP A 114 15.34 -16.03 -11.00
CA TRP A 114 14.98 -16.79 -12.20
C TRP A 114 14.09 -18.00 -11.92
N ALA A 115 13.82 -18.34 -10.66
CA ALA A 115 12.82 -19.35 -10.31
C ALA A 115 11.39 -18.77 -10.30
N THR A 116 11.23 -17.52 -9.83
CA THR A 116 9.91 -16.91 -9.61
C THR A 116 9.59 -15.74 -10.55
N GLY A 117 10.61 -15.16 -11.19
CA GLY A 117 10.51 -13.94 -11.98
C GLY A 117 10.46 -12.67 -11.12
N GLU A 118 10.44 -12.81 -9.79
CA GLU A 118 10.45 -11.68 -8.88
C GLU A 118 11.78 -10.93 -9.01
N ARG A 119 11.69 -9.60 -9.02
CA ARG A 119 12.85 -8.72 -9.04
C ARG A 119 13.14 -8.22 -7.64
N HIS A 120 14.40 -8.29 -7.26
CA HIS A 120 14.91 -7.69 -6.03
C HIS A 120 15.89 -6.59 -6.39
N ARG A 121 15.92 -5.52 -5.60
CA ARG A 121 16.91 -4.46 -5.78
C ARG A 121 18.16 -4.84 -5.00
N ILE A 122 19.30 -4.89 -5.69
CA ILE A 122 20.61 -4.89 -5.04
C ILE A 122 21.12 -3.45 -5.01
N GLU A 123 21.69 -3.07 -3.87
CA GLU A 123 22.16 -1.71 -3.62
C GLU A 123 23.54 -1.79 -2.97
N ALA A 124 24.48 -0.95 -3.42
CA ALA A 124 25.86 -0.95 -2.93
C ALA A 124 26.36 0.47 -2.65
N CYS A 125 27.24 0.59 -1.65
CA CYS A 125 28.05 1.78 -1.45
C CYS A 125 29.35 1.68 -2.27
N SER A 126 30.12 2.77 -2.33
CA SER A 126 31.39 2.83 -3.08
C SER A 126 32.38 1.73 -2.70
N LYS A 127 32.42 1.31 -1.44
CA LYS A 127 33.33 0.26 -0.95
C LYS A 127 32.95 -1.16 -1.39
N HIS A 128 31.72 -1.39 -1.83
CA HIS A 128 31.22 -2.71 -2.22
C HIS A 128 30.83 -2.77 -3.70
N GLY A 129 31.56 -2.02 -4.54
CA GLY A 129 31.36 -2.01 -6.00
C GLY A 129 31.61 -3.38 -6.63
N GLU A 130 32.71 -4.04 -6.27
CA GLU A 130 33.05 -5.36 -6.81
C GLU A 130 31.99 -6.43 -6.50
N TRP A 131 31.49 -6.47 -5.26
CA TRP A 131 30.38 -7.35 -4.89
C TRP A 131 29.13 -7.09 -5.75
N PHE A 132 28.80 -5.82 -5.98
CA PHE A 132 27.66 -5.42 -6.79
C PHE A 132 27.82 -5.86 -8.24
N ASP A 133 28.97 -5.58 -8.84
CA ASP A 133 29.27 -5.90 -10.23
C ASP A 133 29.25 -7.42 -10.44
N ARG A 134 29.88 -8.19 -9.53
CA ARG A 134 29.85 -9.66 -9.53
C ARG A 134 28.42 -10.20 -9.40
N THR A 135 27.67 -9.75 -8.40
CA THR A 135 26.29 -10.22 -8.16
C THR A 135 25.40 -9.95 -9.37
N HIS A 136 25.54 -8.78 -9.99
CA HIS A 136 24.79 -8.40 -11.17
C HIS A 136 25.19 -9.26 -12.40
N GLN A 137 26.49 -9.51 -12.58
CA GLN A 137 26.99 -10.35 -13.67
C GLN A 137 26.55 -11.81 -13.51
N GLU A 138 26.67 -12.38 -12.31
CA GLU A 138 26.20 -13.74 -11.98
C GLU A 138 24.70 -13.87 -12.25
N ASN A 139 23.90 -12.87 -11.84
CA ASN A 139 22.46 -12.88 -12.13
C ASN A 139 22.16 -12.84 -13.63
N ARG A 140 22.91 -12.05 -14.41
CA ARG A 140 22.76 -12.02 -15.88
C ARG A 140 23.19 -13.32 -16.54
N ALA A 141 24.26 -13.95 -16.04
CA ALA A 141 24.76 -15.22 -16.56
C ALA A 141 23.81 -16.39 -16.24
N ALA A 142 23.10 -16.33 -15.11
CA ALA A 142 22.10 -17.34 -14.71
C ALA A 142 20.75 -17.21 -15.44
N LYS A 143 20.62 -16.29 -16.40
CA LYS A 143 19.37 -16.09 -17.14
C LYS A 143 19.07 -17.31 -18.03
N PRO A 144 17.85 -17.89 -17.95
CA PRO A 144 17.48 -19.00 -18.83
C PRO A 144 17.37 -18.54 -20.28
N GLU A 145 17.73 -19.44 -21.22
CA GLU A 145 17.69 -19.17 -22.67
C GLU A 145 16.25 -18.96 -23.17
N ILE A 146 15.32 -19.78 -22.69
CA ILE A 146 13.88 -19.67 -22.98
C ILE A 146 13.26 -18.77 -21.92
N GLY A 147 12.55 -17.72 -22.37
CA GLY A 147 12.04 -16.60 -21.58
C GLY A 147 11.73 -16.93 -20.11
N GLY A 148 12.42 -16.24 -19.20
CA GLY A 148 12.32 -16.48 -17.76
C GLY A 148 10.89 -16.31 -17.20
N PRO A 149 10.64 -16.84 -15.99
CA PRO A 149 9.31 -16.81 -15.38
C PRO A 149 8.77 -15.38 -15.25
N ARG A 150 7.45 -15.26 -15.37
CA ARG A 150 6.74 -13.98 -15.15
C ARG A 150 6.41 -13.86 -13.67
N PRO A 151 6.78 -12.74 -13.00
CA PRO A 151 6.41 -12.55 -11.60
C PRO A 151 4.90 -12.44 -11.43
N TYR A 152 4.43 -12.89 -10.27
CA TYR A 152 3.05 -12.71 -9.85
C TYR A 152 2.71 -11.24 -9.66
N ALA A 153 1.45 -10.87 -9.89
CA ALA A 153 0.97 -9.55 -9.53
C ALA A 153 1.01 -9.35 -8.01
N ASN A 154 1.52 -8.21 -7.56
CA ASN A 154 1.63 -7.86 -6.14
C ASN A 154 1.11 -6.44 -5.84
N THR A 155 0.50 -5.76 -6.82
CA THR A 155 -0.05 -4.41 -6.67
C THR A 155 -1.23 -4.22 -7.61
N GLY A 156 -2.18 -3.38 -7.21
CA GLY A 156 -3.40 -3.07 -7.97
C GLY A 156 -4.45 -4.18 -7.86
N GLY A 157 -5.51 -4.05 -8.64
CA GLY A 157 -6.69 -4.90 -8.64
C GLY A 157 -7.53 -4.73 -7.39
N LYS A 158 -7.40 -3.62 -6.66
CA LYS A 158 -8.09 -3.44 -5.39
C LYS A 158 -9.59 -3.30 -5.61
N LEU A 159 -9.98 -2.45 -6.58
CA LEU A 159 -11.39 -2.35 -6.99
C LEU A 159 -11.88 -3.67 -7.59
N ALA A 160 -11.03 -4.37 -8.35
CA ALA A 160 -11.41 -5.63 -8.96
C ALA A 160 -11.82 -6.73 -7.98
N ARG A 161 -11.30 -6.71 -6.75
CA ARG A 161 -11.74 -7.63 -5.68
C ARG A 161 -13.19 -7.38 -5.24
N HIS A 162 -13.66 -6.13 -5.30
CA HIS A 162 -14.99 -5.74 -4.82
C HIS A 162 -16.04 -5.69 -5.94
N PHE A 163 -15.61 -5.66 -7.20
CA PHE A 163 -16.45 -5.65 -8.40
C PHE A 163 -16.04 -6.77 -9.39
N PRO A 164 -16.16 -8.05 -9.02
CA PRO A 164 -15.80 -9.16 -9.90
C PRO A 164 -16.64 -9.25 -11.19
N GLU A 165 -17.81 -8.60 -11.22
CA GLU A 165 -18.71 -8.55 -12.37
C GLU A 165 -18.20 -7.66 -13.53
N ILE A 166 -17.17 -6.83 -13.30
CA ILE A 166 -16.60 -5.94 -14.32
C ILE A 166 -15.47 -6.67 -15.07
N ASP A 167 -15.45 -6.54 -16.40
CA ASP A 167 -14.31 -6.97 -17.23
C ASP A 167 -13.12 -6.01 -17.08
N TRP A 168 -12.44 -6.13 -15.94
CA TRP A 168 -11.24 -5.35 -15.63
C TRP A 168 -10.11 -5.52 -16.66
N PRO A 169 -9.79 -6.73 -17.16
CA PRO A 169 -8.80 -6.89 -18.23
C PRO A 169 -9.11 -6.09 -19.49
N HIS A 170 -10.38 -6.00 -19.91
CA HIS A 170 -10.78 -5.13 -21.01
C HIS A 170 -10.59 -3.66 -20.65
N LEU A 171 -11.12 -3.23 -19.51
CA LEU A 171 -11.03 -1.85 -19.04
C LEU A 171 -9.58 -1.37 -18.94
N TRP A 172 -8.69 -2.16 -18.33
CA TRP A 172 -7.27 -1.82 -18.22
C TRP A 172 -6.57 -1.73 -19.58
N ARG A 173 -6.94 -2.57 -20.55
CA ARG A 173 -6.43 -2.46 -21.93
C ARG A 173 -6.88 -1.17 -22.65
N THR A 174 -8.03 -0.62 -22.29
CA THR A 174 -8.45 0.71 -22.80
C THR A 174 -7.57 1.84 -22.23
N PHE A 175 -6.95 1.63 -21.07
CA PHE A 175 -6.05 2.57 -20.42
C PHE A 175 -4.61 2.44 -20.92
N ASP A 176 -4.17 1.20 -21.09
CA ASP A 176 -2.84 0.80 -21.53
C ASP A 176 -2.96 -0.42 -22.45
N SER A 177 -2.87 -0.20 -23.76
CA SER A 177 -2.98 -1.27 -24.76
C SER A 177 -1.87 -2.31 -24.66
N SER A 178 -0.76 -1.98 -23.98
CA SER A 178 0.35 -2.89 -23.72
C SER A 178 0.15 -3.72 -22.44
N TRP A 179 -0.89 -3.44 -21.65
CA TRP A 179 -1.19 -4.19 -20.45
C TRP A 179 -1.46 -5.67 -20.77
N LYS A 180 -0.82 -6.54 -19.99
CA LYS A 180 -0.97 -7.99 -20.09
C LYS A 180 -1.37 -8.54 -18.72
N ALA A 181 -2.33 -9.45 -18.70
CA ALA A 181 -2.68 -10.18 -17.50
C ALA A 181 -1.43 -10.84 -16.91
N MET A 182 -1.13 -10.49 -15.66
CA MET A 182 -0.06 -11.10 -14.89
C MET A 182 -0.61 -12.33 -14.18
N PRO A 183 0.21 -13.37 -13.95
CA PRO A 183 -0.24 -14.51 -13.17
C PRO A 183 -0.62 -14.05 -11.76
N GLU A 184 -1.70 -14.62 -11.23
CA GLU A 184 -2.10 -14.44 -9.84
C GLU A 184 -1.50 -15.55 -9.00
N ARG A 185 -1.06 -15.20 -7.79
CA ARG A 185 -0.67 -16.22 -6.82
C ARG A 185 -1.95 -16.87 -6.30
N GLU A 186 -2.00 -18.19 -6.23
CA GLU A 186 -3.09 -18.85 -5.50
C GLU A 186 -3.13 -18.27 -4.08
N PRO A 187 -4.33 -17.91 -3.56
CA PRO A 187 -4.44 -17.40 -2.21
C PRO A 187 -3.84 -18.45 -1.28
N ALA A 188 -2.84 -18.05 -0.49
CA ALA A 188 -2.29 -18.92 0.54
C ALA A 188 -3.46 -19.43 1.38
N ALA A 189 -3.56 -20.75 1.55
CA ALA A 189 -4.63 -21.35 2.35
C ALA A 189 -4.73 -20.58 3.67
N PRO A 190 -5.93 -20.14 4.08
CA PRO A 190 -6.08 -19.27 5.23
C PRO A 190 -5.48 -19.97 6.45
N THR A 191 -4.28 -19.54 6.86
CA THR A 191 -3.72 -19.96 8.15
C THR A 191 -4.63 -19.38 9.20
N THR A 192 -5.52 -20.21 9.76
CA THR A 192 -6.43 -19.82 10.83
C THR A 192 -5.59 -19.16 11.92
N PRO A 193 -5.73 -17.85 12.18
CA PRO A 193 -4.93 -17.17 13.18
C PRO A 193 -5.26 -17.82 14.53
N ARG A 194 -4.31 -18.58 15.09
CA ARG A 194 -4.45 -19.15 16.43
C ARG A 194 -4.29 -18.01 17.43
N LEU A 195 -5.41 -17.46 17.88
CA LEU A 195 -5.49 -16.59 19.04
C LEU A 195 -4.92 -17.35 20.24
N ARG A 196 -3.67 -17.07 20.60
CA ARG A 196 -3.12 -17.49 21.90
C ARG A 196 -3.59 -16.46 22.91
N VAL A 197 -4.54 -16.86 23.76
CA VAL A 197 -4.85 -16.11 24.98
C VAL A 197 -3.59 -16.16 25.83
N LEU A 198 -2.87 -15.04 25.90
CA LEU A 198 -1.86 -14.85 26.93
C LEU A 198 -2.65 -14.72 28.23
N ALA A 199 -2.78 -15.83 28.96
CA ALA A 199 -3.23 -15.77 30.34
C ALA A 199 -2.24 -14.86 31.07
N THR A 200 -2.65 -13.62 31.34
CA THR A 200 -1.96 -12.78 32.30
C THR A 200 -2.05 -13.52 33.62
N GLU A 201 -0.95 -14.14 34.03
CA GLU A 201 -0.85 -14.69 35.38
C GLU A 201 -1.33 -13.62 36.36
N PRO A 202 -2.15 -13.98 37.37
CA PRO A 202 -2.62 -13.03 38.34
C PRO A 202 -1.40 -12.34 38.94
N ARG A 203 -1.26 -11.04 38.63
CA ARG A 203 -0.17 -10.19 39.07
C ARG A 203 -0.07 -10.39 40.58
N LYS A 204 0.98 -11.09 41.05
CA LYS A 204 1.21 -11.30 42.49
C LYS A 204 1.06 -9.95 43.16
N ARG A 205 0.06 -9.83 44.04
CA ARG A 205 -0.24 -8.61 44.79
C ARG A 205 1.08 -8.15 45.38
N ALA A 206 1.59 -7.02 44.91
CA ALA A 206 2.80 -6.45 45.46
C ALA A 206 2.53 -6.22 46.95
N THR A 207 3.27 -6.93 47.81
CA THR A 207 3.30 -6.67 49.24
C THR A 207 3.59 -5.18 49.45
N PRO A 208 2.82 -4.49 50.32
CA PRO A 208 3.02 -3.07 50.55
C PRO A 208 4.47 -2.82 50.97
N ARG A 209 5.19 -2.08 50.12
CA ARG A 209 6.56 -1.66 50.38
C ARG A 209 6.49 -0.68 51.55
N LYS A 210 7.09 -1.04 52.70
CA LYS A 210 7.30 -0.13 53.84
C LYS A 210 7.96 1.14 53.30
N THR A 211 7.21 2.24 53.30
CA THR A 211 7.70 3.59 53.04
C THR A 211 8.59 4.01 54.21
N SER A 212 9.87 3.71 54.12
CA SER A 212 10.88 4.32 54.98
C SER A 212 11.09 5.77 54.53
N GLY A 213 10.54 6.69 55.31
CA GLY A 213 11.16 7.93 55.77
C GLY A 213 11.90 8.82 54.76
N GLY A 214 11.33 10.00 54.54
CA GLY A 214 12.07 11.27 54.63
C GLY A 214 13.05 11.59 53.50
N THR A 215 12.62 12.40 52.55
CA THR A 215 13.54 13.29 51.83
C THR A 215 12.92 14.67 51.75
N ALA A 216 13.65 15.64 52.28
CA ALA A 216 13.26 17.04 52.49
C ALA A 216 12.94 17.78 51.17
N PRO A 217 12.10 18.84 51.23
CA PRO A 217 11.75 19.64 50.06
C PRO A 217 12.97 20.43 49.55
N ARG A 218 13.27 20.24 48.27
CA ARG A 218 14.31 20.96 47.53
C ARG A 218 13.71 22.29 47.05
N ARG A 219 14.34 23.40 47.42
CA ARG A 219 13.99 24.78 47.03
C ARG A 219 13.94 24.92 45.51
N ASP A 220 12.81 25.39 45.01
CA ASP A 220 12.63 25.89 43.65
C ASP A 220 13.35 27.22 43.48
N ASN A 221 14.29 27.27 42.54
CA ASN A 221 14.92 28.51 42.09
C ASN A 221 14.28 28.88 40.74
N ARG A 222 13.24 29.72 40.79
CA ARG A 222 12.59 30.30 39.59
C ARG A 222 13.52 31.33 38.97
N GLY A 223 14.26 30.91 37.94
CA GLY A 223 14.97 31.79 37.03
C GLY A 223 13.99 32.45 36.05
N LEU A 224 13.93 33.78 36.13
CA LEU A 224 13.30 34.70 35.19
C LEU A 224 13.87 34.51 33.77
N PHE A 225 12.99 34.40 32.77
CA PHE A 225 13.34 34.72 31.39
C PHE A 225 12.31 35.72 30.84
N ALA A 226 12.82 36.91 30.54
CA ALA A 226 12.10 37.98 29.87
C ALA A 226 11.96 37.66 28.37
N VAL A 227 10.80 37.99 27.81
CA VAL A 227 10.52 37.98 26.38
C VAL A 227 10.58 39.43 25.89
N PRO A 228 11.40 39.79 24.88
CA PRO A 228 11.29 41.08 24.23
C PRO A 228 10.18 41.08 23.18
N THR A 229 9.37 42.13 23.24
CA THR A 229 8.39 42.59 22.25
C THR A 229 9.07 42.97 20.94
N LEU A 230 8.46 42.60 19.82
CA LEU A 230 8.81 43.07 18.46
C LEU A 230 7.63 43.91 17.95
N GLU A 231 7.85 45.22 17.92
CA GLU A 231 7.07 46.20 17.17
C GLU A 231 7.58 46.30 15.72
N GLU A 232 6.62 46.54 14.83
CA GLU A 232 6.69 47.31 13.58
C GLU A 232 7.65 46.90 12.45
N ARG A 233 7.04 46.43 11.36
CA ARG A 233 7.11 47.08 10.03
C ARG A 233 5.99 46.58 9.11
#